data_AF-A0A6M3LNV7-F1
#
_entry.id   AF-A0A6M3LNV7-F1
#
_cell.length_a   1.000
_cell.length_b   1.000
_cell.length_c   1.000
_cell.angle_alpha   90.00
_cell.angle_beta   90.00
_cell.angle_gamma   90.00
#
_symmetry.space_group_name_H-M   'P 1'
#
loop_
_entity.id
_entity.type
_entity.pdbx_description
1 polymer ?
#
loop_
_entity_poly.entity_id
_entity_poly.type
_entity_poly.pdbx_seq_one_letter_code
_entity_poly.pdbx_strand_id
1 'polypeptide(L)'
;MAGFRITGGSGFHITFENGYTVSVQFGGGSYSNNHDLDIGGEAWREAGEMGCSNAECAVWPGEDGVIGWQEPKDVLKLLKWAARQPPTAK
;
A
#
# COMPACT_ATOMS: atom_id res chain seq x y z
N MET A 1 0.07 -1.26 16.42
CA MET A 1 -0.31 0.11 16.85
C MET A 1 -0.77 0.85 15.62
N ALA A 2 -1.78 1.71 15.74
CA ALA A 2 -2.19 2.57 14.64
C ALA A 2 -1.04 3.52 14.25
N GLY A 3 -0.96 3.87 12.96
CA GLY A 3 0.08 4.76 12.47
C GLY A 3 0.50 4.46 11.04
N PHE A 4 1.60 5.10 10.64
CA PHE A 4 2.18 5.00 9.30
C PHE A 4 3.57 4.37 9.37
N ARG A 5 3.93 3.61 8.33
CA ARG A 5 5.28 3.04 8.17
C ARG A 5 5.69 3.06 6.70
N ILE A 6 6.87 3.57 6.39
CA ILE A 6 7.46 3.46 5.04
C ILE A 6 7.95 2.03 4.78
N THR A 7 7.78 1.56 3.55
CA THR A 7 8.19 0.22 3.08
C THR A 7 9.43 0.29 2.20
N GLY A 8 10.58 0.57 2.82
CA GLY A 8 11.88 0.52 2.12
C GLY A 8 11.98 1.47 0.91
N GLY A 9 11.25 2.58 0.92
CA GLY A 9 11.17 3.53 -0.19
C GLY A 9 10.09 3.21 -1.24
N SER A 10 9.58 1.98 -1.28
CA SER A 10 8.58 1.54 -2.27
C SER A 10 7.19 2.12 -2.03
N GLY A 11 6.84 2.48 -0.80
CA GLY A 11 5.52 2.99 -0.45
C GLY A 11 5.32 3.08 1.05
N PHE A 12 4.10 2.80 1.51
CA PHE A 12 3.76 2.86 2.93
C PHE A 12 2.68 1.87 3.34
N HIS A 13 2.66 1.58 4.64
CA HIS A 13 1.54 0.98 5.35
C HIS A 13 0.85 2.06 6.19
N ILE A 14 -0.48 1.99 6.25
CA ILE A 14 -1.31 2.72 7.19
C ILE A 14 -2.14 1.72 8.01
N THR A 15 -1.94 1.73 9.32
CA THR A 15 -2.68 0.89 10.28
C THR A 15 -3.67 1.76 11.05
N PHE A 16 -4.93 1.34 11.08
CA PHE A 16 -6.01 1.99 11.81
C PHE A 16 -6.18 1.39 13.23
N GLU A 17 -6.86 2.13 14.11
CA GLU A 17 -7.14 1.69 15.49
C GLU A 17 -7.98 0.42 15.58
N ASN A 18 -8.79 0.14 14.54
CA ASN A 18 -9.56 -1.09 14.44
C ASN A 18 -8.71 -2.32 14.06
N GLY A 19 -7.39 -2.16 13.88
CA GLY A 19 -6.47 -3.27 13.60
C GLY A 19 -6.23 -3.54 12.11
N TYR A 20 -6.98 -2.93 11.20
CA TYR A 20 -6.75 -3.06 9.76
C TYR A 20 -5.53 -2.26 9.31
N THR A 21 -4.74 -2.85 8.43
CA THR A 21 -3.60 -2.22 7.77
C THR A 21 -3.79 -2.25 6.27
N VAL A 22 -3.66 -1.10 5.61
CA VAL A 22 -3.62 -0.98 4.15
C VAL A 22 -2.16 -0.77 3.74
N SER A 23 -1.67 -1.61 2.83
CA SER A 23 -0.41 -1.42 2.12
C SER A 23 -0.69 -0.70 0.81
N VAL A 24 0.14 0.31 0.51
CA VAL A 24 0.12 1.09 -0.73
C VAL A 24 1.55 1.13 -1.25
N GLN A 25 1.81 0.48 -2.39
CA GLN A 25 3.15 0.30 -2.97
C GLN A 25 3.26 0.90 -4.37
N PHE A 26 4.43 1.43 -4.66
CA PHE A 26 4.78 2.16 -5.89
C PHE A 26 6.15 1.72 -6.46
N GLY A 27 6.90 0.85 -5.79
CA GLY A 27 8.24 0.46 -6.22
C GLY A 27 8.26 -0.61 -7.32
N GLY A 28 9.46 -0.94 -7.80
CA GLY A 28 9.70 -2.03 -8.74
C GLY A 28 9.03 -3.33 -8.31
N GLY A 29 8.42 -4.04 -9.26
CA GLY A 29 7.68 -5.28 -9.05
C GLY A 29 6.25 -5.11 -8.52
N SER A 30 5.86 -3.92 -8.07
CA SER A 30 4.46 -3.66 -7.70
C SER A 30 3.56 -3.63 -8.94
N TYR A 31 2.29 -4.00 -8.80
CA TYR A 31 1.25 -3.80 -9.81
C TYR A 31 0.90 -2.31 -9.98
N SER A 32 1.84 -1.52 -10.50
CA SER A 32 1.76 -0.09 -10.76
C SER A 32 2.57 0.29 -12.01
N ASN A 33 2.58 1.56 -12.42
CA ASN A 33 3.37 2.04 -13.57
C ASN A 33 4.88 1.87 -13.36
N ASN A 34 5.32 1.65 -12.13
CA ASN A 34 6.70 1.37 -11.79
C ASN A 34 7.03 -0.13 -11.78
N HIS A 35 6.11 -1.00 -12.26
CA HIS A 35 6.27 -2.47 -12.23
C HIS A 35 7.61 -2.95 -12.78
N ASP A 36 8.02 -2.39 -13.93
CA ASP A 36 9.21 -2.82 -14.66
C ASP A 36 10.53 -2.21 -14.10
N LEU A 37 10.47 -1.44 -13.01
CA LEU A 37 11.67 -0.95 -12.32
C LEU A 37 12.33 -2.06 -11.49
N ASP A 38 13.61 -1.87 -11.20
CA ASP A 38 14.39 -2.78 -10.35
C ASP A 38 13.80 -2.90 -8.94
N ILE A 39 13.90 -4.11 -8.39
CA ILE A 39 13.35 -4.47 -7.07
C ILE A 39 14.41 -4.35 -5.99
N GLY A 40 14.11 -3.58 -4.95
CA GLY A 40 14.91 -3.48 -3.74
C GLY A 40 16.05 -2.46 -3.80
N GLY A 41 16.78 -2.32 -2.69
CA GLY A 41 17.94 -1.44 -2.59
C GLY A 41 17.62 0.03 -2.91
N GLU A 42 18.52 0.67 -3.66
CA GLU A 42 18.38 2.06 -4.08
C GLU A 42 17.23 2.29 -5.06
N ALA A 43 16.90 1.30 -5.90
CA ALA A 43 15.84 1.42 -6.90
C ALA A 43 14.47 1.67 -6.27
N TRP A 44 14.18 1.06 -5.12
CA TRP A 44 12.95 1.36 -4.38
C TRP A 44 12.93 2.75 -3.77
N ARG A 45 14.08 3.27 -3.31
CA ARG A 45 14.18 4.66 -2.84
C ARG A 45 13.90 5.63 -3.99
N GLU A 46 14.51 5.40 -5.15
CA GLU A 46 14.34 6.22 -6.35
C GLU A 46 12.89 6.19 -6.86
N ALA A 47 12.26 5.01 -6.89
CA ALA A 47 10.84 4.88 -7.24
C ALA A 47 9.94 5.69 -6.30
N GLY A 48 10.25 5.70 -5.00
CA GLY A 48 9.58 6.56 -4.01
C GLY A 48 9.76 8.06 -4.28
N GLU A 49 10.96 8.49 -4.69
CA GLU A 49 11.27 9.90 -5.00
C GLU A 49 10.64 10.37 -6.31
N MET A 50 10.60 9.51 -7.34
CA MET A 50 9.93 9.79 -8.60
C MET A 50 8.40 9.83 -8.45
N GLY A 51 7.88 9.06 -7.50
CA GLY A 51 6.44 8.83 -7.34
C GLY A 51 5.88 7.86 -8.38
N CYS A 52 4.55 7.70 -8.36
CA CYS A 52 3.82 6.87 -9.33
C CYS A 52 2.38 7.39 -9.48
N SER A 53 1.78 7.22 -10.65
CA SER A 53 0.39 7.69 -10.90
C SER A 53 -0.68 6.72 -10.40
N ASN A 54 -0.30 5.49 -10.07
CA ASN A 54 -1.15 4.45 -9.50
C ASN A 54 -0.36 3.66 -8.44
N ALA A 55 -1.04 2.78 -7.72
CA ALA A 55 -0.44 1.99 -6.65
C ALA A 55 -0.90 0.55 -6.71
N GLU A 56 -0.06 -0.36 -6.25
CA GLU A 56 -0.51 -1.66 -5.78
C GLU A 56 -1.05 -1.52 -4.36
N CYS A 57 -2.18 -2.16 -4.06
CA CYS A 57 -2.75 -2.17 -2.71
C CYS A 57 -3.00 -3.57 -2.16
N ALA A 58 -2.88 -3.74 -0.85
CA ALA A 58 -3.28 -4.94 -0.11
C ALA A 58 -3.81 -4.56 1.27
N VAL A 59 -4.62 -5.41 1.92
CA VAL A 59 -5.19 -5.14 3.24
C VAL A 59 -5.14 -6.37 4.15
N TRP A 60 -4.82 -6.18 5.44
CA TRP A 60 -4.90 -7.25 6.45
C TRP A 60 -5.34 -6.73 7.83
N PRO A 61 -5.90 -7.61 8.69
CA PRO A 61 -6.38 -8.96 8.37
C PRO A 61 -7.64 -8.89 7.48
N GLY A 62 -7.77 -9.78 6.50
CA GLY A 62 -8.78 -9.64 5.45
C GLY A 62 -8.43 -10.47 4.22
N GLU A 63 -8.97 -10.12 3.04
CA GLU A 63 -8.65 -10.82 1.79
C GLU A 63 -7.13 -10.96 1.61
N ASP A 64 -6.64 -12.20 1.66
CA ASP A 64 -5.30 -12.58 1.24
C ASP A 64 -5.20 -12.34 -0.25
N GLY A 65 -4.87 -11.11 -0.63
CA GLY A 65 -4.89 -10.71 -2.01
C GLY A 65 -4.33 -9.33 -2.23
N VAL A 66 -3.36 -9.26 -3.13
CA VAL A 66 -3.00 -8.01 -3.77
C VAL A 66 -4.17 -7.59 -4.66
N ILE A 67 -4.71 -6.39 -4.42
CA ILE A 67 -5.85 -5.81 -5.14
C ILE A 67 -5.45 -5.36 -6.56
N GLY A 68 -4.15 -5.29 -6.83
CA GLY A 68 -3.58 -4.93 -8.13
C GLY A 68 -3.50 -3.41 -8.34
N TRP A 69 -3.59 -2.96 -9.59
CA TRP A 69 -3.41 -1.57 -10.01
C TRP A 69 -4.58 -0.69 -9.54
N GLN A 70 -4.31 0.29 -8.68
CA GLN A 70 -5.31 1.21 -8.11
C GLN A 70 -4.99 2.67 -8.47
N GLU A 71 -5.99 3.40 -8.98
CA GLU A 71 -5.91 4.84 -9.11
C GLU A 71 -6.06 5.54 -7.74
N PRO A 72 -5.66 6.82 -7.59
CA PRO A 72 -5.80 7.55 -6.31
C PRO A 72 -7.22 7.53 -5.71
N LYS A 73 -8.25 7.56 -6.56
CA LYS A 73 -9.65 7.46 -6.11
C LYS A 73 -9.99 6.12 -5.48
N ASP A 74 -9.35 5.04 -5.94
CA ASP A 74 -9.59 3.69 -5.47
C ASP A 74 -8.80 3.41 -4.19
N VAL A 75 -7.58 3.95 -4.08
CA VAL A 75 -6.84 4.02 -2.81
C VAL A 75 -7.68 4.73 -1.74
N LEU A 76 -8.29 5.88 -2.05
CA LEU A 76 -9.17 6.59 -1.11
C LEU A 76 -10.39 5.75 -0.69
N LYS A 77 -11.01 5.02 -1.61
CA LYS A 77 -12.13 4.12 -1.30
C LYS A 77 -11.69 3.00 -0.36
N LEU A 78 -10.53 2.39 -0.62
CA LEU A 78 -9.97 1.31 0.19
C LEU A 78 -9.64 1.78 1.61
N LEU A 79 -9.01 2.94 1.75
CA LEU A 79 -8.72 3.55 3.06
C LEU A 79 -10.00 3.83 3.84
N LYS A 80 -11.03 4.38 3.19
CA LYS A 80 -12.34 4.60 3.82
C LYS A 80 -13.03 3.31 4.23
N TRP A 81 -12.91 2.26 3.41
CA TRP A 81 -13.46 0.94 3.74
C TRP A 81 -12.74 0.35 4.96
N ALA A 82 -11.42 0.31 4.96
CA ALA A 82 -10.60 -0.25 6.03
C ALA A 82 -10.86 0.45 7.37
N ALA A 83 -10.92 1.79 7.37
CA ALA A 83 -11.19 2.59 8.57
C ALA A 83 -12.60 2.38 9.18
N ARG A 84 -13.55 1.82 8.40
CA ARG A 84 -14.94 1.59 8.84
C ARG A 84 -15.21 0.15 9.29
N GLN A 85 -14.24 -0.75 9.15
CA GLN A 85 -14.45 -2.14 9.55
C GLN A 85 -14.57 -2.26 11.08
N PRO A 86 -15.31 -3.25 11.58
CA PRO A 86 -15.26 -3.62 12.99
C PRO A 86 -13.84 -3.94 13.44
N PRO A 87 -13.50 -3.80 14.73
CA PRO A 87 -12.20 -4.20 15.24
C PRO A 87 -11.86 -5.65 14.91
N THR A 88 -10.64 -5.90 14.47
CA THR A 88 -10.15 -7.24 14.17
C THR A 88 -10.07 -8.06 15.45
N ALA A 89 -10.33 -9.36 15.37
CA ALA A 89 -10.01 -10.26 16.49
C ALA A 89 -8.50 -10.14 16.77
N LYS A 90 -8.14 -9.85 18.02
CA LYS A 90 -6.74 -9.84 18.47
C LYS A 90 -6.16 -11.24 18.48
#